data_AF-A0A2E4GNG3-F1
#
_entry.id   AF-A0A2E4GNG3-F1
#
_cell.length_a   1.000
_cell.length_b   1.000
_cell.length_c   1.000
_cell.angle_alpha   90.00
_cell.angle_beta   90.00
_cell.angle_gamma   90.00
#
_symmetry.space_group_name_H-M   'P 1'
#
loop_
_entity.id
_entity.type
_entity.pdbx_description
1 polymer ?
#
loop_
_entity_poly.entity_id
_entity_poly.type
_entity_poly.pdbx_seq_one_letter_code
_entity_poly.pdbx_strand_id
1 'polypeptide(L)'
;MQPAEDPCILAQMFSFLRLFGLVFWVGVVLSSCRTTDPTNDPAYIEALRDRATKIKSEPLGDYFIGRRYYVYRMRFWGYLRKPGQEWKDSSLVVMNERFKPVPDRLPEISEGEEESFGMNPSKLKAVKRFGFDHNYEYKINGKFSGSKVYDPNSNMFIPEFILTDYQLINADPDWLISPVEIYNFKILPKFRGR
;
A
#
# COMPACT_ATOMS: atom_id res chain seq x y z
N MET A 1 41.87 59.79 -59.98
CA MET A 1 42.72 59.77 -58.78
C MET A 1 41.94 59.06 -57.69
N GLN A 2 42.13 57.75 -57.56
CA GLN A 2 41.56 56.96 -56.47
C GLN A 2 42.41 57.16 -55.21
N PRO A 3 41.81 57.16 -54.02
CA PRO A 3 42.44 56.62 -52.83
C PRO A 3 41.84 55.26 -52.47
N ALA A 4 42.73 54.38 -52.04
CA ALA A 4 42.54 52.97 -51.76
C ALA A 4 41.80 52.72 -50.43
N GLU A 5 41.05 51.62 -50.38
CA GLU A 5 40.43 51.08 -49.18
C GLU A 5 41.44 50.17 -48.45
N ASP A 6 41.73 50.46 -47.16
CA ASP A 6 42.54 49.63 -46.27
C ASP A 6 41.65 48.73 -45.39
N PRO A 7 41.72 47.39 -45.50
CA PRO A 7 40.87 46.47 -44.74
C PRO A 7 41.62 45.92 -43.51
N CYS A 8 41.89 46.75 -42.50
CA CYS A 8 42.62 46.27 -41.30
C CYS A 8 42.03 46.67 -39.94
N ILE A 9 40.91 47.42 -39.86
CA ILE A 9 40.35 47.90 -38.58
C ILE A 9 38.99 47.25 -38.25
N LEU A 10 38.72 46.05 -38.77
CA LEU A 10 37.51 45.29 -38.42
C LEU A 10 37.79 43.92 -37.77
N ALA A 11 39.06 43.64 -37.46
CA ALA A 11 39.49 42.35 -36.91
C ALA A 11 39.70 42.33 -35.39
N GLN A 12 39.61 43.47 -34.67
CA GLN A 12 39.87 43.51 -33.22
C GLN A 12 38.64 43.70 -32.32
N MET A 13 37.45 43.99 -32.86
CA MET A 13 36.21 44.06 -32.06
C MET A 13 35.38 42.78 -32.05
N PHE A 14 35.80 41.72 -32.76
CA PHE A 14 35.12 40.42 -32.76
C PHE A 14 35.80 39.35 -31.90
N SER A 15 36.76 39.74 -31.05
CA SER A 15 37.42 38.79 -30.14
C SER A 15 36.90 38.82 -28.69
N PHE A 16 36.13 39.83 -28.29
CA PHE A 16 35.53 39.89 -26.95
C PHE A 16 34.07 39.40 -26.89
N LEU A 17 33.41 39.21 -28.04
CA LEU A 17 32.01 38.79 -28.11
C LEU A 17 31.80 37.30 -28.37
N ARG A 18 32.87 36.49 -28.35
CA ARG A 18 32.81 35.03 -28.49
C ARG A 18 33.25 34.25 -27.26
N LEU A 19 33.68 34.93 -26.20
CA LEU A 19 34.06 34.28 -24.93
C LEU A 19 33.04 34.45 -23.80
N PHE A 20 31.97 35.23 -24.00
CA PHE A 20 30.86 35.33 -23.05
C PHE A 20 29.63 34.48 -23.40
N GLY A 21 29.58 33.93 -24.63
CA GLY A 21 28.47 33.08 -25.07
C GLY A 21 28.58 31.61 -24.65
N LEU A 22 29.76 31.15 -24.23
CA LEU A 22 30.04 29.73 -23.95
C LEU A 22 30.06 29.38 -22.46
N VAL A 23 29.95 30.36 -21.56
CA VAL A 23 29.84 30.13 -20.10
C VAL A 23 28.38 30.16 -19.62
N PHE A 24 27.48 30.80 -20.37
CA PHE A 24 26.05 30.86 -20.01
C PHE A 24 25.24 29.62 -20.43
N TRP A 25 25.83 28.73 -21.24
CA TRP A 25 25.17 27.52 -21.76
C TRP A 25 25.67 26.21 -21.13
N VAL A 26 26.31 26.28 -19.96
CA VAL A 26 26.69 25.11 -19.15
C VAL A 26 25.97 25.09 -17.79
N GLY A 27 25.27 26.17 -17.41
CA GLY A 27 24.62 26.30 -16.09
C GLY A 27 23.20 25.74 -15.95
N VAL A 28 22.57 25.22 -17.01
CA VAL A 28 21.12 24.89 -17.00
C VAL A 28 20.83 23.39 -16.90
N VAL A 29 21.84 22.52 -16.80
CA VAL A 29 21.63 21.06 -16.68
C VAL A 29 22.02 20.55 -15.29
N LEU A 30 21.52 21.22 -14.25
CA LEU A 30 21.38 20.59 -12.93
C LEU A 30 19.89 20.45 -12.64
N SER A 31 19.25 19.52 -13.37
CA SER A 31 17.95 18.98 -13.01
C SER A 31 18.10 18.35 -11.62
N SER A 32 17.82 19.16 -10.60
CA SER A 32 17.78 18.69 -9.22
C SER A 32 16.63 17.71 -9.14
N CYS A 33 16.92 16.43 -8.95
CA CYS A 33 15.90 15.45 -8.56
C CYS A 33 15.30 15.90 -7.23
N ARG A 34 14.22 16.68 -7.28
CA ARG A 34 13.37 16.92 -6.12
C ARG A 34 12.66 15.61 -5.83
N THR A 35 13.08 14.91 -4.77
CA THR A 35 12.29 13.86 -4.15
C THR A 35 11.05 14.50 -3.55
N THR A 36 9.97 14.57 -4.32
CA THR A 36 8.65 14.93 -3.79
C THR A 36 8.17 13.78 -2.91
N ASP A 37 7.93 14.06 -1.63
CA ASP A 37 7.25 13.13 -0.74
C ASP A 37 5.86 12.81 -1.33
N PRO A 38 5.58 11.55 -1.70
CA PRO A 38 4.33 11.18 -2.35
C PRO A 38 3.10 11.38 -1.44
N THR A 39 3.29 11.55 -0.13
CA THR A 39 2.20 11.86 0.80
C THR A 39 1.67 13.29 0.68
N ASN A 40 2.42 14.19 0.04
CA ASN A 40 2.01 15.57 -0.23
C ASN A 40 1.41 15.75 -1.64
N ASP A 41 1.31 14.67 -2.42
CA ASP A 41 0.65 14.69 -3.73
C ASP A 41 -0.85 15.02 -3.54
N PRO A 42 -1.42 16.02 -4.25
CA PRO A 42 -2.85 16.28 -4.23
C PRO A 42 -3.71 15.04 -4.50
N ALA A 43 -3.28 14.13 -5.38
CA ALA A 43 -4.00 12.89 -5.67
C ALA A 43 -4.03 11.94 -4.46
N TYR A 44 -2.95 11.88 -3.68
CA TYR A 44 -2.88 11.10 -2.45
C TYR A 44 -3.88 11.60 -1.41
N ILE A 45 -3.92 12.92 -1.20
CA ILE A 45 -4.81 13.57 -0.23
C ILE A 45 -6.28 13.38 -0.65
N GLU A 46 -6.58 13.47 -1.94
CA GLU A 46 -7.92 13.20 -2.47
C GLU A 46 -8.36 11.76 -2.22
N ALA A 47 -7.50 10.78 -2.51
CA ALA A 47 -7.81 9.37 -2.27
C ALA A 47 -8.12 9.08 -0.79
N LEU A 48 -7.42 9.72 0.15
CA LEU A 48 -7.70 9.62 1.57
C LEU A 48 -9.08 10.23 1.92
N ARG A 49 -9.39 11.42 1.37
CA ARG A 49 -10.65 12.12 1.62
C ARG A 49 -11.86 11.36 1.07
N ASP A 50 -11.74 10.86 -0.15
CA ASP A 50 -12.77 10.04 -0.80
C ASP A 50 -13.09 8.81 0.02
N ARG A 51 -12.05 8.10 0.48
CA ARG A 51 -12.24 6.95 1.35
C ARG A 51 -12.87 7.33 2.68
N ALA A 52 -12.40 8.39 3.34
CA ALA A 52 -12.97 8.83 4.61
C ALA A 52 -14.45 9.19 4.47
N THR A 53 -14.85 9.81 3.35
CA THR A 53 -16.25 10.10 3.02
C THR A 53 -17.06 8.81 2.84
N LYS A 54 -16.54 7.84 2.08
CA LYS A 54 -17.17 6.52 1.91
C LYS A 54 -17.36 5.81 3.25
N ILE A 55 -16.32 5.75 4.08
CA ILE A 55 -16.37 5.12 5.41
C ILE A 55 -17.41 5.79 6.30
N LYS A 56 -17.47 7.12 6.33
CA LYS A 56 -18.48 7.86 7.11
C LYS A 56 -19.91 7.62 6.64
N SER A 57 -20.10 7.27 5.37
CA SER A 57 -21.41 6.94 4.81
C SER A 57 -21.86 5.49 5.04
N GLU A 58 -21.00 4.65 5.64
CA GLU A 58 -21.36 3.26 5.95
C GLU A 58 -22.54 3.20 6.93
N PRO A 59 -23.52 2.29 6.72
CA PRO A 59 -24.57 2.09 7.68
C PRO A 59 -23.99 1.63 9.02
N LEU A 60 -24.46 2.24 10.11
CA LEU A 60 -24.05 1.81 11.45
C LEU A 60 -24.74 0.49 11.81
N GLY A 61 -24.11 -0.32 12.66
CA GLY A 61 -24.69 -1.56 13.15
C GLY A 61 -23.76 -2.37 14.03
N ASP A 62 -24.30 -3.47 14.57
CA ASP A 62 -23.56 -4.43 15.39
C ASP A 62 -22.85 -5.46 14.52
N TYR A 63 -21.86 -4.98 13.77
CA TYR A 63 -20.99 -5.80 12.94
C TYR A 63 -19.65 -5.10 12.78
N PHE A 64 -18.70 -5.79 12.15
CA PHE A 64 -17.39 -5.29 11.83
C PHE A 64 -17.18 -5.24 10.32
N ILE A 65 -16.36 -4.31 9.86
CA ILE A 65 -15.77 -4.35 8.53
C ILE A 65 -14.38 -4.97 8.69
N GLY A 66 -14.18 -6.10 8.01
CA GLY A 66 -12.93 -6.85 8.03
C GLY A 66 -12.20 -6.76 6.70
N ARG A 67 -10.88 -6.60 6.73
CA ARG A 67 -10.03 -6.79 5.56
C ARG A 67 -9.01 -7.87 5.80
N ARG A 68 -8.97 -8.82 4.88
CA ARG A 68 -7.98 -9.89 4.91
C ARG A 68 -6.58 -9.30 4.67
N TYR A 69 -5.66 -9.56 5.60
CA TYR A 69 -4.25 -9.22 5.40
C TYR A 69 -3.39 -10.48 5.57
N TYR A 70 -2.95 -11.05 4.45
CA TYR A 70 -2.19 -12.29 4.46
C TYR A 70 -0.71 -11.96 4.61
N VAL A 71 -0.04 -12.67 5.51
CA VAL A 71 1.43 -12.73 5.53
C VAL A 71 1.80 -14.18 5.76
N TYR A 72 2.77 -14.64 4.98
CA TYR A 72 3.22 -16.02 4.96
C TYR A 72 3.61 -16.49 6.37
N ARG A 73 3.11 -17.68 6.73
CA ARG A 73 3.25 -18.35 8.04
C ARG A 73 2.63 -17.63 9.25
N MET A 74 2.11 -16.41 9.11
CA MET A 74 1.50 -15.70 10.24
C MET A 74 0.06 -16.17 10.48
N ARG A 75 -0.36 -16.11 11.75
CA ARG A 75 -1.63 -16.71 12.19
C ARG A 75 -2.76 -15.71 12.41
N PHE A 76 -2.47 -14.41 12.36
CA PHE A 76 -3.54 -13.42 12.29
C PHE A 76 -4.28 -13.51 10.95
N TRP A 77 -5.55 -13.16 10.99
CA TRP A 77 -6.41 -13.15 9.81
C TRP A 77 -6.36 -11.80 9.08
N GLY A 78 -6.32 -10.70 9.81
CA GLY A 78 -6.37 -9.38 9.19
C GLY A 78 -6.91 -8.34 10.15
N TYR A 79 -7.46 -7.27 9.60
CA TYR A 79 -7.89 -6.11 10.37
C TYR A 79 -9.39 -6.06 10.50
N LEU A 80 -9.89 -5.72 11.68
CA LEU A 80 -11.30 -5.43 11.95
C LEU A 80 -11.46 -4.00 12.45
N ARG A 81 -12.50 -3.32 11.97
CA ARG A 81 -12.96 -2.03 12.48
C ARG A 81 -14.48 -2.01 12.57
N LYS A 82 -15.02 -1.08 13.35
CA LYS A 82 -16.46 -0.80 13.32
C LYS A 82 -16.83 0.01 12.06
N PRO A 83 -18.08 -0.07 11.58
CA PRO A 83 -18.58 0.82 10.53
C PRO A 83 -18.35 2.30 10.92
N GLY A 84 -17.96 3.12 9.96
CA GLY A 84 -17.65 4.54 10.20
C GLY A 84 -16.29 4.83 10.85
N GLN A 85 -15.59 3.81 11.36
CA GLN A 85 -14.23 3.93 11.89
C GLN A 85 -13.22 3.85 10.73
N GLU A 86 -12.12 4.60 10.79
CA GLU A 86 -11.06 4.52 9.77
C GLU A 86 -10.17 3.28 9.95
N TRP A 87 -9.48 2.84 8.89
CA TRP A 87 -8.57 1.69 8.93
C TRP A 87 -7.38 1.87 9.87
N LYS A 88 -6.92 3.11 10.08
CA LYS A 88 -5.85 3.42 11.04
C LYS A 88 -6.23 3.14 12.50
N ASP A 89 -7.52 3.00 12.79
CA ASP A 89 -8.04 2.70 14.12
C ASP A 89 -8.48 1.23 14.23
N SER A 90 -8.29 0.43 13.18
CA SER A 90 -8.63 -1.00 13.17
C SER A 90 -7.73 -1.81 14.11
N SER A 91 -8.17 -3.02 14.47
CA SER A 91 -7.38 -3.97 15.24
C SER A 91 -6.99 -5.14 14.36
N LEU A 92 -5.71 -5.54 14.42
CA LEU A 92 -5.24 -6.81 13.86
C LEU A 92 -5.77 -7.95 14.73
N VAL A 93 -6.34 -9.00 14.14
CA VAL A 93 -7.02 -10.07 14.90
C VAL A 93 -6.61 -11.48 14.48
N VAL A 94 -6.67 -12.40 15.44
CA VAL A 94 -6.74 -13.84 15.20
C VAL A 94 -8.21 -14.26 15.26
N MET A 95 -8.67 -14.96 14.23
CA MET A 95 -10.05 -15.46 14.18
C MET A 95 -10.15 -16.78 14.96
N ASN A 96 -11.03 -16.81 15.96
CA ASN A 96 -11.48 -18.02 16.59
C ASN A 96 -12.61 -18.62 15.75
N GLU A 97 -12.32 -19.78 15.17
CA GLU A 97 -13.15 -20.44 14.17
C GLU A 97 -13.99 -21.58 14.75
N ARG A 98 -14.24 -21.57 16.06
CA ARG A 98 -15.03 -22.61 16.75
C ARG A 98 -16.43 -22.78 16.17
N PHE A 99 -17.05 -21.69 15.71
CA PHE A 99 -18.43 -21.70 15.19
C PHE A 99 -18.49 -21.62 13.66
N LYS A 100 -17.61 -20.84 13.05
CA LYS A 100 -17.54 -20.70 11.60
C LYS A 100 -16.08 -20.59 11.15
N PRO A 101 -15.65 -21.36 10.12
CA PRO A 101 -14.32 -21.22 9.55
C PRO A 101 -14.18 -19.90 8.79
N VAL A 102 -12.98 -19.32 8.75
CA VAL A 102 -12.69 -18.12 7.94
C VAL A 102 -12.86 -18.39 6.44
N PRO A 103 -13.10 -17.35 5.62
CA PRO A 103 -13.35 -17.51 4.18
C PRO A 103 -12.24 -18.26 3.44
N ASP A 104 -10.99 -18.09 3.87
CA ASP A 104 -9.79 -18.64 3.24
C ASP A 104 -9.27 -19.91 3.90
N ARG A 105 -10.11 -20.62 4.67
CA ARG A 105 -9.80 -21.91 5.28
C ARG A 105 -9.63 -23.00 4.22
N LEU A 106 -8.54 -22.90 3.48
CA LEU A 106 -8.08 -23.80 2.42
C LEU A 106 -6.70 -24.35 2.82
N PRO A 107 -6.21 -25.41 2.14
CA PRO A 107 -4.86 -25.89 2.36
C PRO A 107 -3.82 -24.77 2.18
N GLU A 108 -2.84 -24.74 3.09
CA GLU A 108 -1.62 -23.98 2.86
C GLU A 108 -0.86 -24.58 1.66
N ILE A 109 -0.05 -23.76 0.99
CA ILE A 109 0.85 -24.25 -0.06
C ILE A 109 1.88 -25.18 0.56
N SER A 110 2.10 -26.33 -0.08
CA SER A 110 3.20 -27.23 0.28
C SER A 110 4.54 -26.70 -0.25
N GLU A 111 5.66 -27.16 0.32
CA GLU A 111 7.00 -26.75 -0.13
C GLU A 111 7.24 -27.02 -1.62
N GLY A 112 6.72 -28.13 -2.16
CA GLY A 112 6.81 -28.42 -3.60
C GLY A 112 5.93 -27.51 -4.47
N GLU A 113 4.80 -27.06 -3.94
CA GLU A 113 3.93 -26.09 -4.61
C GLU A 113 4.51 -24.67 -4.56
N GLU A 114 5.32 -24.34 -3.54
CA GLU A 114 6.02 -23.05 -3.45
C GLU A 114 6.96 -22.82 -4.63
N GLU A 115 7.66 -23.86 -5.10
CA GLU A 115 8.54 -23.78 -6.27
C GLU A 115 7.74 -23.47 -7.55
N SER A 116 6.57 -24.09 -7.70
CA SER A 116 5.75 -23.98 -8.91
C SER A 116 4.90 -22.70 -8.96
N PHE A 117 4.24 -22.36 -7.85
CA PHE A 117 3.26 -21.28 -7.80
C PHE A 117 3.81 -20.03 -7.12
N GLY A 118 4.93 -20.11 -6.39
CA GLY A 118 5.40 -19.05 -5.53
C GLY A 118 4.46 -18.78 -4.35
N MET A 119 4.83 -17.81 -3.52
CA MET A 119 4.10 -17.48 -2.27
C MET A 119 3.27 -16.18 -2.38
N ASN A 120 3.13 -15.60 -3.57
CA ASN A 120 2.40 -14.34 -3.75
C ASN A 120 0.87 -14.59 -3.76
N PRO A 121 0.06 -13.94 -2.92
CA PRO A 121 -1.39 -14.09 -2.89
C PRO A 121 -2.10 -13.93 -4.23
N SER A 122 -1.61 -13.05 -5.11
CA SER A 122 -2.17 -12.89 -6.45
C SER A 122 -2.13 -14.19 -7.26
N LYS A 123 -1.11 -15.03 -7.02
CA LYS A 123 -1.01 -16.37 -7.60
C LYS A 123 -1.85 -17.39 -6.83
N LEU A 124 -1.97 -17.24 -5.51
CA LEU A 124 -2.84 -18.09 -4.66
C LEU A 124 -4.32 -17.98 -5.04
N LYS A 125 -4.75 -16.83 -5.60
CA LYS A 125 -6.10 -16.62 -6.14
C LYS A 125 -6.46 -17.59 -7.27
N ALA A 126 -5.52 -17.88 -8.17
CA ALA A 126 -5.74 -18.81 -9.28
C ALA A 126 -5.89 -20.26 -8.81
N VAL A 127 -5.12 -20.66 -7.80
CA VAL A 127 -5.09 -22.03 -7.27
C VAL A 127 -5.97 -22.26 -6.05
N LYS A 128 -6.61 -21.20 -5.52
CA LYS A 128 -7.44 -21.20 -4.31
C LYS A 128 -6.73 -21.89 -3.13
N ARG A 129 -5.67 -21.27 -2.63
CA ARG A 129 -4.93 -21.71 -1.43
C ARG A 129 -5.19 -20.77 -0.25
N PHE A 130 -4.76 -21.14 0.96
CA PHE A 130 -4.86 -20.27 2.14
C PHE A 130 -4.32 -18.86 1.84
N GLY A 131 -5.07 -17.80 2.17
CA GLY A 131 -4.72 -16.41 1.85
C GLY A 131 -5.04 -15.95 0.43
N PHE A 132 -5.77 -16.74 -0.38
CA PHE A 132 -6.17 -16.36 -1.75
C PHE A 132 -6.98 -15.06 -1.83
N ASP A 133 -7.70 -14.74 -0.76
CA ASP A 133 -8.61 -13.62 -0.62
C ASP A 133 -7.91 -12.40 0.00
N HIS A 134 -6.57 -12.31 -0.13
CA HIS A 134 -5.84 -11.15 0.36
C HIS A 134 -6.48 -9.84 -0.12
N ASN A 135 -6.63 -8.91 0.82
CA ASN A 135 -7.25 -7.60 0.68
C ASN A 135 -8.76 -7.62 0.37
N TYR A 136 -9.43 -8.78 0.41
CA TYR A 136 -10.89 -8.80 0.33
C TYR A 136 -11.50 -8.13 1.56
N GLU A 137 -12.61 -7.42 1.33
CA GLU A 137 -13.37 -6.71 2.36
C GLU A 137 -14.67 -7.45 2.65
N TYR A 138 -14.90 -7.70 3.93
CA TYR A 138 -16.01 -8.49 4.45
C TYR A 138 -16.80 -7.70 5.48
N LYS A 139 -18.12 -7.92 5.49
CA LYS A 139 -18.95 -7.69 6.66
C LYS A 139 -18.78 -8.88 7.59
N ILE A 140 -18.45 -8.67 8.84
CA ILE A 140 -18.14 -9.72 9.81
C ILE A 140 -19.01 -9.58 11.04
N ASN A 141 -19.67 -10.67 11.42
CA ASN A 141 -20.42 -10.77 12.66
C ASN A 141 -19.64 -11.65 13.65
N GLY A 142 -19.69 -11.25 14.92
CA GLY A 142 -18.96 -11.93 15.98
C GLY A 142 -18.65 -10.98 17.12
N LYS A 143 -17.71 -11.36 17.97
CA LYS A 143 -17.29 -10.53 19.10
C LYS A 143 -15.84 -10.80 19.49
N PHE A 144 -15.18 -9.79 20.04
CA PHE A 144 -13.92 -10.01 20.74
C PHE A 144 -14.14 -10.86 21.98
N SER A 145 -13.28 -11.86 22.21
CA SER A 145 -13.37 -12.68 23.41
C SER A 145 -12.88 -11.97 24.68
N GLY A 146 -12.09 -10.90 24.49
CA GLY A 146 -11.35 -10.23 25.57
C GLY A 146 -9.98 -10.85 25.84
N SER A 147 -9.68 -12.01 25.23
CA SER A 147 -8.37 -12.67 25.31
C SER A 147 -7.46 -12.27 24.15
N LYS A 148 -6.17 -12.60 24.28
CA LYS A 148 -5.17 -12.47 23.23
C LYS A 148 -4.54 -13.82 22.94
N VAL A 149 -4.17 -14.06 21.69
CA VAL A 149 -3.46 -15.26 21.22
C VAL A 149 -2.03 -14.88 20.88
N TYR A 150 -1.08 -15.72 21.28
CA TYR A 150 0.31 -15.55 20.90
C TYR A 150 0.58 -16.18 19.53
N ASP A 151 1.09 -15.38 18.59
CA ASP A 151 1.59 -15.85 17.30
C ASP A 151 3.13 -15.88 17.31
N PRO A 152 3.76 -17.07 17.35
CA PRO A 152 5.21 -17.18 17.44
C PRO A 152 5.94 -16.66 16.20
N ASN A 153 5.30 -16.67 15.02
CA ASN A 153 5.95 -16.24 13.77
C ASN A 153 6.05 -14.71 13.67
N SER A 154 5.11 -13.99 14.29
CA SER A 154 5.15 -12.53 14.40
C SER A 154 5.71 -12.03 15.74
N ASN A 155 5.82 -12.92 16.74
CA ASN A 155 6.16 -12.62 18.12
C ASN A 155 5.22 -11.54 18.73
N MET A 156 3.91 -11.72 18.55
CA MET A 156 2.89 -10.78 19.03
C MET A 156 1.77 -11.46 19.81
N PHE A 157 1.19 -10.74 20.78
CA PHE A 157 -0.08 -11.08 21.40
C PHE A 157 -1.20 -10.32 20.71
N ILE A 158 -2.04 -11.03 19.97
CA ILE A 158 -3.03 -10.47 19.06
C ILE A 158 -4.43 -10.71 19.62
N PRO A 159 -5.34 -9.71 19.64
CA PRO A 159 -6.72 -9.91 20.06
C PRO A 159 -7.41 -11.07 19.34
N GLU A 160 -8.16 -11.86 20.09
CA GLU A 160 -8.97 -12.95 19.56
C GLU A 160 -10.39 -12.47 19.24
N PHE A 161 -10.86 -12.80 18.04
CA PHE A 161 -12.22 -12.52 17.58
C PHE A 161 -13.00 -13.81 17.32
N ILE A 162 -14.11 -14.01 18.01
CA ILE A 162 -15.00 -15.16 17.83
C ILE A 162 -15.89 -14.89 16.61
N LEU A 163 -15.59 -15.58 15.51
CA LEU A 163 -16.31 -15.45 14.25
C LEU A 163 -17.63 -16.23 14.31
N THR A 164 -18.74 -15.56 14.00
CA THR A 164 -20.06 -16.21 13.89
C THR A 164 -20.60 -16.19 12.47
N ASP A 165 -20.34 -15.13 11.71
CA ASP A 165 -20.77 -15.02 10.32
C ASP A 165 -19.92 -14.02 9.52
N TYR A 166 -19.94 -14.12 8.19
CA TYR A 166 -19.34 -13.13 7.30
C TYR A 166 -20.02 -13.09 5.93
N GLN A 167 -19.91 -11.94 5.27
CA GLN A 167 -20.37 -11.71 3.91
C GLN A 167 -19.31 -10.92 3.14
N LEU A 168 -18.93 -11.37 1.94
CA LEU A 168 -18.05 -10.60 1.06
C LEU A 168 -18.74 -9.32 0.60
N ILE A 169 -18.10 -8.18 0.81
CA ILE A 169 -18.57 -6.86 0.35
C ILE A 169 -17.86 -6.50 -0.96
N ASN A 170 -16.53 -6.58 -0.96
CA ASN A 170 -15.71 -6.16 -2.09
C ASN A 170 -14.45 -7.03 -2.20
N ALA A 171 -14.22 -7.61 -3.38
CA ALA A 171 -13.05 -8.43 -3.66
C ALA A 171 -11.82 -7.61 -4.13
N ASP A 172 -11.99 -6.31 -4.38
CA ASP A 172 -10.92 -5.40 -4.78
C ASP A 172 -11.16 -3.97 -4.23
N PRO A 173 -10.86 -3.73 -2.95
CA PRO A 173 -11.21 -2.49 -2.26
C PRO A 173 -10.05 -1.47 -2.18
N ASP A 174 -9.14 -1.48 -3.15
CA ASP A 174 -7.90 -0.69 -3.20
C ASP A 174 -6.97 -0.94 -1.99
N TRP A 175 -6.03 -0.02 -1.72
CA TRP A 175 -5.07 -0.07 -0.59
C TRP A 175 -5.72 -0.28 0.79
N LEU A 176 -4.99 -0.75 1.82
CA LEU A 176 -5.55 -0.94 3.17
C LEU A 176 -5.36 0.32 4.05
N ILE A 177 -4.10 0.72 4.31
CA ILE A 177 -3.76 1.81 5.23
C ILE A 177 -3.43 3.11 4.49
N SER A 178 -2.71 3.02 3.38
CA SER A 178 -2.30 4.20 2.61
C SER A 178 -2.20 3.90 1.11
N PRO A 179 -2.53 4.84 0.21
CA PRO A 179 -2.34 4.68 -1.24
C PRO A 179 -0.91 4.34 -1.67
N VAL A 180 0.09 4.70 -0.88
CA VAL A 180 1.51 4.41 -1.17
C VAL A 180 2.01 3.15 -0.47
N GLU A 181 1.14 2.44 0.24
CA GLU A 181 1.47 1.20 0.92
C GLU A 181 1.81 0.11 -0.10
N ILE A 182 3.02 -0.45 0.01
CA ILE A 182 3.45 -1.59 -0.79
C ILE A 182 3.26 -2.84 0.06
N TYR A 183 2.34 -3.69 -0.39
CA TYR A 183 2.12 -5.00 0.23
C TYR A 183 3.32 -5.92 0.03
N ASN A 184 3.74 -6.58 1.11
CA ASN A 184 4.76 -7.63 1.07
C ASN A 184 4.32 -8.82 1.93
N PHE A 185 4.01 -9.94 1.28
CA PHE A 185 3.53 -11.15 1.94
C PHE A 185 4.56 -11.84 2.84
N LYS A 186 5.83 -11.41 2.86
CA LYS A 186 6.88 -11.96 3.75
C LYS A 186 7.17 -11.08 4.96
N ILE A 187 6.66 -9.85 4.98
CA ILE A 187 7.03 -8.85 5.98
C ILE A 187 5.79 -8.46 6.77
N LEU A 188 5.95 -8.37 8.09
CA LEU A 188 4.91 -7.82 8.95
C LEU A 188 4.52 -6.41 8.51
N PRO A 189 3.22 -6.07 8.47
CA PRO A 189 2.80 -4.72 8.20
C PRO A 189 3.36 -3.77 9.28
N LYS A 190 3.77 -2.56 8.86
CA LYS A 190 4.24 -1.54 9.81
C LYS A 190 3.15 -1.15 10.81
N PHE A 191 1.93 -1.01 10.32
CA PHE A 191 0.76 -0.76 11.13
C PHE A 191 0.23 -2.07 11.74
N ARG A 192 0.08 -2.14 13.05
CA ARG A 192 -0.32 -3.36 13.77
C ARG A 192 -1.70 -3.28 14.41
N GLY A 193 -2.45 -2.23 14.08
CA GLY A 193 -3.70 -1.93 14.73
C GLY A 193 -3.52 -1.25 16.09
N ARG A 194 -4.66 -0.98 16.72
CA ARG A 194 -4.77 -0.46 18.09
C ARG A 194 -4.79 -1.58 19.14
#